data_AF-A0A7S2MFM4-F1
#
_entry.id   AF-A0A7S2MFM4-F1
#
_cell.length_a   1.000
_cell.length_b   1.000
_cell.length_c   1.000
_cell.angle_alpha   90.00
_cell.angle_beta   90.00
_cell.angle_gamma   90.00
#
_symmetry.space_group_name_H-M   'P 1'
#
loop_
_entity.id
_entity.type
_entity.pdbx_description
1 polymer ?
#
loop_
_entity_poly.entity_id
_entity_poly.type
_entity_poly.pdbx_seq_one_letter_code
_entity_poly.pdbx_strand_id
1 'polypeptide(L)'
;VGGHYFEGMSSDPWVTTYLSNSEGAYTGTIYVADFSLHDSYPTAYRTVVVHTSDAKAGCGLIGTPTKSVATLGSYPGYTGNVTVNGTIGVFASSTGIEVVGTVVGLTANTGGGIHIHSGVSCDSADDVGGHYYDGMSSDPWTTMWYSDVNGVASISLTLDDFSLGGDYPVAGRAVVVHDSDGTRVACGLIESTSGEVITLSAYPSYSGLVNISGTLLVEESDSSILITGTMGGLETNTDGGIHIHSGYTIDDADGVGGHYFEGMSSDPWTTTWYSDANGYASISIKDLSDFTLDSSYPVAYRSVVVHLNSGTRASAGLISSYSAYSTAIATMAGSPTMSPTMTPTSSPKKKLKKSPDQDGGLVIIIIVCLMALIILGGVIYVFKMDTSKGKTNSQDSKATSANSNTENQLHGTL
;
A
#
# COMPACT_ATOMS: atom_id res chain seq x y z
N VAL A 1 5.82 -11.38 -29.19
CA VAL A 1 6.90 -10.45 -28.77
C VAL A 1 7.24 -9.50 -29.90
N GLY A 2 7.18 -8.19 -29.65
CA GLY A 2 7.47 -7.13 -30.62
C GLY A 2 8.94 -7.03 -31.04
N GLY A 3 9.31 -5.87 -31.60
CA GLY A 3 10.70 -5.51 -31.91
C GLY A 3 11.51 -5.16 -30.66
N HIS A 4 12.78 -4.76 -30.86
CA HIS A 4 13.61 -4.28 -29.76
C HIS A 4 13.05 -2.96 -29.19
N TYR A 5 13.24 -2.74 -27.89
CA TYR A 5 12.81 -1.53 -27.20
C TYR A 5 13.94 -0.50 -27.17
N PHE A 6 13.82 0.56 -27.96
CA PHE A 6 14.78 1.66 -28.04
C PHE A 6 14.13 2.95 -28.55
N GLU A 7 12.83 3.11 -28.25
CA GLU A 7 12.09 4.30 -28.68
C GLU A 7 12.76 5.58 -28.17
N GLY A 8 12.90 6.57 -29.05
CA GLY A 8 13.63 7.81 -28.76
C GLY A 8 15.15 7.74 -28.93
N MET A 9 15.73 6.56 -29.16
CA MET A 9 17.17 6.40 -29.41
C MET A 9 17.52 6.51 -30.90
N SER A 10 18.75 6.98 -31.18
CA SER A 10 19.24 7.17 -32.56
C SER A 10 19.57 5.86 -33.30
N SER A 11 19.79 4.77 -32.56
CA SER A 11 20.08 3.44 -33.08
C SER A 11 19.72 2.36 -32.06
N ASP A 12 19.50 1.14 -32.53
CA ASP A 12 19.22 -0.02 -31.69
C ASP A 12 20.44 -0.41 -30.82
N PRO A 13 20.36 -0.29 -29.49
CA PRO A 13 21.44 -0.61 -28.57
C PRO A 13 21.55 -2.11 -28.24
N TRP A 14 20.55 -2.93 -28.63
CA TRP A 14 20.49 -4.36 -28.32
C TRP A 14 21.34 -5.19 -29.29
N VAL A 15 22.64 -4.89 -29.32
CA VAL A 15 23.65 -5.57 -30.16
C VAL A 15 24.43 -6.66 -29.40
N THR A 16 24.01 -6.97 -28.17
CA THR A 16 24.68 -7.92 -27.29
C THR A 16 24.54 -9.36 -27.80
N THR A 17 25.66 -10.08 -27.85
CA THR A 17 25.72 -11.49 -28.25
C THR A 17 26.19 -12.37 -27.10
N TYR A 18 25.81 -13.65 -27.12
CA TYR A 18 26.29 -14.65 -26.16
C TYR A 18 27.00 -15.80 -26.89
N LEU A 19 27.91 -16.48 -26.20
CA LEU A 19 28.49 -17.75 -26.64
C LEU A 19 28.10 -18.85 -25.66
N SER A 20 27.40 -19.87 -26.13
CA SER A 20 27.13 -21.07 -25.34
C SER A 20 28.38 -21.94 -25.18
N ASN A 21 28.47 -22.67 -24.08
CA ASN A 21 29.47 -23.70 -23.87
C ASN A 21 29.18 -24.95 -24.72
N SER A 22 30.02 -25.98 -24.59
CA SER A 22 29.89 -27.27 -25.32
C SER A 22 28.61 -28.04 -25.02
N GLU A 23 27.89 -27.69 -23.95
CA GLU A 23 26.60 -28.28 -23.56
C GLU A 23 25.41 -27.43 -24.03
N GLY A 24 25.66 -26.33 -24.74
CA GLY A 24 24.62 -25.42 -25.22
C GLY A 24 24.08 -24.44 -24.17
N ALA A 25 24.75 -24.32 -23.01
CA ALA A 25 24.36 -23.41 -21.94
C ALA A 25 25.17 -22.10 -21.98
N TYR A 26 24.52 -20.99 -21.64
CA TYR A 26 25.16 -19.70 -21.37
C TYR A 26 24.71 -19.18 -20.01
N THR A 27 25.67 -18.77 -19.19
CA THR A 27 25.44 -18.04 -17.95
C THR A 27 26.34 -16.82 -17.98
N GLY A 28 25.77 -15.64 -17.77
CA GLY A 28 26.53 -14.40 -17.78
C GLY A 28 25.66 -13.20 -17.47
N THR A 29 26.30 -12.04 -17.42
CA THR A 29 25.65 -10.75 -17.20
C THR A 29 25.69 -9.97 -18.50
N ILE A 30 24.55 -9.41 -18.89
CA ILE A 30 24.43 -8.50 -20.03
C ILE A 30 24.29 -7.09 -19.47
N TYR A 31 25.17 -6.20 -19.91
CA TYR A 31 25.09 -4.78 -19.59
C TYR A 31 24.64 -4.02 -20.83
N VAL A 32 23.56 -3.26 -20.70
CA VAL A 32 23.07 -2.35 -21.75
C VAL A 32 23.05 -0.97 -21.14
N ALA A 33 23.85 -0.05 -21.68
CA ALA A 33 23.97 1.31 -21.17
C ALA A 33 22.66 2.09 -21.36
N ASP A 34 22.44 3.12 -20.54
CA ASP A 34 21.31 4.05 -20.57
C ASP A 34 19.94 3.46 -20.16
N PHE A 35 19.78 2.13 -20.14
CA PHE A 35 18.59 1.47 -19.60
C PHE A 35 18.66 1.35 -18.08
N SER A 36 17.51 1.52 -17.47
CA SER A 36 17.26 1.24 -16.06
C SER A 36 16.04 0.32 -15.94
N LEU A 37 15.76 -0.16 -14.73
CA LEU A 37 14.52 -0.91 -14.50
C LEU A 37 13.30 0.00 -14.62
N HIS A 38 13.36 1.23 -14.08
CA HIS A 38 12.17 2.04 -13.87
C HIS A 38 12.24 3.51 -14.36
N ASP A 39 13.44 4.06 -14.58
CA ASP A 39 13.63 5.49 -14.89
C ASP A 39 13.95 5.73 -16.37
N SER A 40 15.23 5.88 -16.71
CA SER A 40 15.69 6.07 -18.09
C SER A 40 15.51 4.78 -18.89
N TYR A 41 14.75 4.85 -19.99
CA TYR A 41 14.39 3.73 -20.84
C TYR A 41 13.98 2.49 -20.02
N PRO A 42 12.85 2.53 -19.30
CA PRO A 42 12.52 1.53 -18.30
C PRO A 42 12.33 0.15 -18.92
N THR A 43 12.98 -0.86 -18.35
CA THR A 43 12.99 -2.25 -18.85
C THR A 43 12.22 -3.23 -18.00
N ALA A 44 11.86 -2.87 -16.76
CA ALA A 44 11.06 -3.73 -15.91
C ALA A 44 9.78 -4.17 -16.63
N TYR A 45 9.43 -5.45 -16.47
CA TYR A 45 8.26 -6.12 -17.04
C TYR A 45 8.23 -6.20 -18.56
N ARG A 46 9.26 -5.71 -19.25
CA ARG A 46 9.43 -6.00 -20.68
C ARG A 46 9.91 -7.42 -20.86
N THR A 47 9.67 -7.96 -22.05
CA THR A 47 10.15 -9.28 -22.42
C THR A 47 11.60 -9.19 -22.90
N VAL A 48 12.51 -9.88 -22.22
CA VAL A 48 13.81 -10.25 -22.79
C VAL A 48 13.61 -11.42 -23.73
N VAL A 49 14.20 -11.32 -24.92
CA VAL A 49 14.17 -12.38 -25.93
C VAL A 49 15.59 -12.80 -26.24
N VAL A 50 15.84 -14.11 -26.24
CA VAL A 50 17.10 -14.71 -26.67
C VAL A 50 16.92 -15.19 -28.10
N HIS A 51 17.86 -14.85 -28.98
CA HIS A 51 17.83 -15.22 -30.39
C HIS A 51 18.88 -16.30 -30.70
N THR A 52 18.54 -17.26 -31.56
CA THR A 52 19.53 -17.99 -32.37
C THR A 52 19.96 -17.12 -33.55
N SER A 53 20.82 -17.66 -34.42
CA SER A 53 21.26 -16.98 -35.64
C SER A 53 20.14 -16.57 -36.60
N ASP A 54 18.96 -17.21 -36.50
CA ASP A 54 17.87 -17.11 -37.46
C ASP A 54 16.47 -17.03 -36.83
N ALA A 55 16.34 -17.17 -35.51
CA ALA A 55 15.04 -17.21 -34.85
C ALA A 55 15.07 -16.65 -33.41
N LYS A 56 13.89 -16.31 -32.90
CA LYS A 56 13.66 -16.10 -31.47
C LYS A 56 13.60 -17.47 -30.79
N ALA A 57 14.52 -17.75 -29.88
CA ALA A 57 14.74 -19.08 -29.31
C ALA A 57 14.24 -19.22 -27.87
N GLY A 58 14.11 -18.11 -27.14
CA GLY A 58 13.57 -18.10 -25.78
C GLY A 58 13.17 -16.70 -25.37
N CYS A 59 12.37 -16.60 -24.31
CA CYS A 59 12.02 -15.32 -23.72
C CYS A 59 11.71 -15.44 -22.22
N GLY A 60 11.82 -14.33 -21.52
CA GLY A 60 11.42 -14.17 -20.12
C GLY A 60 11.01 -12.74 -19.84
N LEU A 61 10.21 -12.52 -18.80
CA LEU A 61 9.91 -11.16 -18.33
C LEU A 61 11.07 -10.66 -17.46
N ILE A 62 11.43 -9.38 -17.62
CA ILE A 62 12.36 -8.70 -16.72
C ILE A 62 11.61 -8.47 -15.41
N GLY A 63 11.86 -9.35 -14.43
CA GLY A 63 11.16 -9.37 -13.15
C GLY A 63 9.83 -10.15 -13.21
N THR A 64 9.48 -10.76 -12.08
CA THR A 64 8.19 -11.42 -11.84
C THR A 64 7.61 -10.85 -10.55
N PRO A 65 6.92 -9.69 -10.60
CA PRO A 65 6.41 -9.02 -9.41
C PRO A 65 5.35 -9.88 -8.73
N THR A 66 5.57 -10.20 -7.46
CA THR A 66 4.53 -10.72 -6.56
C THR A 66 4.02 -9.63 -5.62
N LYS A 67 4.84 -8.60 -5.40
CA LYS A 67 4.57 -7.40 -4.62
C LYS A 67 5.13 -6.20 -5.37
N SER A 68 4.36 -5.13 -5.37
CA SER A 68 4.79 -3.85 -5.92
C SER A 68 4.38 -2.73 -4.98
N VAL A 69 5.09 -1.60 -5.11
CA VAL A 69 4.87 -0.40 -4.31
C VAL A 69 4.97 0.81 -5.22
N ALA A 70 4.16 1.82 -4.97
CA ALA A 70 4.24 3.13 -5.59
C ALA A 70 4.38 4.19 -4.52
N THR A 71 5.38 5.05 -4.66
CA THR A 71 5.47 6.29 -3.89
C THR A 71 4.83 7.40 -4.69
N LEU A 72 3.80 8.03 -4.14
CA LEU A 72 3.11 9.13 -4.79
C LEU A 72 3.84 10.43 -4.55
N GLY A 73 4.03 11.19 -5.62
CA GLY A 73 4.40 12.61 -5.60
C GLY A 73 3.38 13.45 -6.37
N SER A 74 3.64 14.76 -6.47
CA SER A 74 2.79 15.67 -7.23
C SER A 74 2.61 15.23 -8.67
N TYR A 75 1.37 15.29 -9.17
CA TYR A 75 1.10 14.97 -10.58
C TYR A 75 1.86 15.94 -11.51
N PRO A 76 2.46 15.48 -12.63
CA PRO A 76 3.19 16.35 -13.55
C PRO A 76 2.36 17.51 -14.09
N GLY A 77 2.88 18.72 -13.93
CA GLY A 77 2.20 19.95 -14.36
C GLY A 77 1.03 20.39 -13.48
N TYR A 78 0.78 19.72 -12.35
CA TYR A 78 -0.19 20.18 -11.36
C TYR A 78 0.26 21.52 -10.75
N THR A 79 -0.65 22.49 -10.71
CA THR A 79 -0.38 23.87 -10.24
C THR A 79 -1.36 24.33 -9.16
N GLY A 80 -2.17 23.40 -8.63
CA GLY A 80 -3.07 23.70 -7.52
C GLY A 80 -2.33 23.78 -6.18
N ASN A 81 -3.09 23.81 -5.09
CA ASN A 81 -2.59 24.15 -3.76
C ASN A 81 -2.50 22.96 -2.80
N VAL A 82 -2.90 21.76 -3.20
CA VAL A 82 -2.72 20.55 -2.40
C VAL A 82 -1.38 19.89 -2.72
N THR A 83 -0.69 19.40 -1.69
CA THR A 83 0.54 18.61 -1.85
C THR A 83 0.21 17.19 -1.42
N VAL A 84 -0.16 16.35 -2.39
CA VAL A 84 -0.57 14.98 -2.12
C VAL A 84 0.63 14.05 -2.20
N ASN A 85 0.87 13.32 -1.12
CA ASN A 85 1.89 12.28 -1.02
C ASN A 85 1.24 10.96 -0.57
N GLY A 86 1.93 9.84 -0.74
CA GLY A 86 1.42 8.57 -0.28
C GLY A 86 2.31 7.39 -0.63
N THR A 87 1.98 6.25 -0.04
CA THR A 87 2.62 4.97 -0.33
C THR A 87 1.52 3.95 -0.57
N ILE A 88 1.55 3.34 -1.76
CA ILE A 88 0.54 2.40 -2.24
C ILE A 88 1.22 1.05 -2.47
N GLY A 89 0.80 0.01 -1.75
CA GLY A 89 1.14 -1.38 -2.04
C GLY A 89 0.16 -1.97 -3.05
N VAL A 90 0.67 -2.73 -4.01
CA VAL A 90 -0.12 -3.49 -4.98
C VAL A 90 0.34 -4.93 -4.94
N PHE A 91 -0.61 -5.84 -4.73
CA PHE A 91 -0.36 -7.25 -4.57
C PHE A 91 -1.18 -8.07 -5.54
N ALA A 92 -0.64 -9.21 -5.99
CA ALA A 92 -1.45 -10.18 -6.70
C ALA A 92 -2.45 -10.85 -5.74
N SER A 93 -3.68 -11.04 -6.19
CA SER A 93 -4.70 -11.85 -5.52
C SER A 93 -5.09 -13.04 -6.41
N SER A 94 -5.99 -13.90 -5.93
CA SER A 94 -6.45 -15.06 -6.71
C SER A 94 -7.29 -14.70 -7.93
N THR A 95 -7.93 -13.53 -7.92
CA THR A 95 -8.84 -13.07 -8.98
C THR A 95 -8.38 -11.79 -9.66
N GLY A 96 -7.41 -11.08 -9.07
CA GLY A 96 -6.75 -9.97 -9.72
C GLY A 96 -5.65 -9.33 -8.87
N ILE A 97 -5.88 -8.10 -8.41
CA ILE A 97 -4.97 -7.36 -7.54
C ILE A 97 -5.66 -6.84 -6.28
N GLU A 98 -4.91 -6.72 -5.20
CA GLU A 98 -5.26 -5.92 -4.02
C GLU A 98 -4.37 -4.67 -3.96
N VAL A 99 -4.99 -3.53 -3.68
CA VAL A 99 -4.32 -2.24 -3.53
C VAL A 99 -4.57 -1.73 -2.12
N VAL A 100 -3.50 -1.55 -1.35
CA VAL A 100 -3.55 -0.95 -0.01
C VAL A 100 -2.66 0.28 0.02
N GLY A 101 -2.91 1.20 0.94
CA GLY A 101 -2.04 2.35 1.03
C GLY A 101 -2.50 3.43 1.98
N THR A 102 -1.65 4.44 2.13
CA THR A 102 -1.96 5.67 2.86
C THR A 102 -1.64 6.85 1.96
N VAL A 103 -2.62 7.74 1.79
CA VAL A 103 -2.48 8.98 1.03
C VAL A 103 -2.76 10.15 1.96
N VAL A 104 -1.90 11.16 1.93
CA VAL A 104 -1.96 12.35 2.79
C VAL A 104 -1.90 13.61 1.96
N GLY A 105 -2.27 14.75 2.56
CA GLY A 105 -2.28 16.04 1.87
C GLY A 105 -3.48 16.23 0.95
N LEU A 106 -4.49 15.37 1.06
CA LEU A 106 -5.74 15.49 0.34
C LEU A 106 -6.59 16.62 0.94
N THR A 107 -7.50 17.15 0.14
CA THR A 107 -8.58 17.99 0.67
C THR A 107 -9.33 17.22 1.77
N ALA A 108 -9.53 17.82 2.94
CA ALA A 108 -10.14 17.13 4.08
C ALA A 108 -11.64 16.85 3.89
N ASN A 109 -12.12 15.76 4.48
CA ASN A 109 -13.53 15.32 4.47
C ASN A 109 -14.17 15.25 3.08
N THR A 110 -13.43 14.77 2.08
CA THR A 110 -13.92 14.61 0.72
C THR A 110 -13.59 13.24 0.17
N GLY A 111 -13.98 12.98 -1.07
CA GLY A 111 -13.52 11.82 -1.82
C GLY A 111 -13.14 12.18 -3.25
N GLY A 112 -12.32 11.33 -3.85
CA GLY A 112 -11.84 11.46 -5.21
C GLY A 112 -11.44 10.10 -5.79
N GLY A 113 -11.05 10.06 -7.05
CA GLY A 113 -10.67 8.83 -7.73
C GLY A 113 -9.24 8.40 -7.39
N ILE A 114 -8.98 7.10 -7.34
CA ILE A 114 -7.61 6.54 -7.38
C ILE A 114 -7.58 5.40 -8.38
N HIS A 115 -6.82 5.56 -9.46
CA HIS A 115 -6.89 4.69 -10.62
C HIS A 115 -5.49 4.31 -11.11
N ILE A 116 -5.37 3.16 -11.78
CA ILE A 116 -4.17 2.82 -12.52
C ILE A 116 -4.32 3.33 -13.95
N HIS A 117 -3.33 4.07 -14.42
CA HIS A 117 -3.28 4.65 -15.74
C HIS A 117 -2.41 3.83 -16.69
N SER A 118 -2.64 4.01 -17.99
CA SER A 118 -1.98 3.28 -19.07
C SER A 118 -0.50 3.64 -19.23
N GLY A 119 -0.11 4.82 -18.77
CA GLY A 119 1.26 5.30 -18.77
C GLY A 119 2.19 4.50 -17.87
N VAL A 120 3.47 4.54 -18.23
CA VAL A 120 4.57 3.83 -17.55
C VAL A 120 5.64 4.79 -17.03
N SER A 121 5.29 6.07 -16.89
CA SER A 121 6.12 7.10 -16.27
C SER A 121 5.20 8.16 -15.63
N CYS A 122 5.73 8.81 -14.60
CA CYS A 122 5.15 9.98 -13.94
C CYS A 122 6.01 11.25 -14.19
N ASP A 123 6.82 11.29 -15.24
CA ASP A 123 7.70 12.44 -15.52
C ASP A 123 6.97 13.59 -16.24
N SER A 124 6.00 13.25 -17.10
CA SER A 124 5.17 14.21 -17.82
C SER A 124 3.71 13.77 -17.86
N ALA A 125 2.79 14.72 -18.01
CA ALA A 125 1.35 14.42 -18.04
C ALA A 125 0.95 13.54 -19.23
N ASP A 126 1.66 13.70 -20.36
CA ASP A 126 1.44 12.91 -21.58
C ASP A 126 1.88 11.46 -21.38
N ASP A 127 2.98 11.22 -20.66
CA ASP A 127 3.51 9.88 -20.40
C ASP A 127 2.65 9.07 -19.41
N VAL A 128 1.83 9.74 -18.60
CA VAL A 128 0.87 9.08 -17.69
C VAL A 128 -0.34 8.53 -18.44
N GLY A 129 -0.78 9.17 -19.52
CA GLY A 129 -1.93 8.73 -20.31
C GLY A 129 -3.28 8.75 -19.57
N GLY A 130 -4.23 7.94 -20.05
CA GLY A 130 -5.57 7.76 -19.45
C GLY A 130 -5.68 6.50 -18.59
N HIS A 131 -6.86 6.19 -18.10
CA HIS A 131 -7.14 4.96 -17.32
C HIS A 131 -6.68 3.69 -18.05
N TYR A 132 -6.17 2.72 -17.31
CA TYR A 132 -5.67 1.45 -17.86
C TYR A 132 -6.71 0.33 -17.81
N TYR A 133 -7.27 -0.02 -18.95
CA TYR A 133 -8.23 -1.14 -19.05
C TYR A 133 -8.04 -1.89 -20.37
N ASP A 134 -6.83 -1.86 -20.93
CA ASP A 134 -6.49 -2.26 -22.30
C ASP A 134 -7.29 -3.46 -22.83
N GLY A 135 -8.15 -3.22 -23.83
CA GLY A 135 -8.96 -4.27 -24.47
C GLY A 135 -10.24 -4.67 -23.73
N MET A 136 -10.50 -4.15 -22.52
CA MET A 136 -11.77 -4.34 -21.82
C MET A 136 -12.90 -3.55 -22.50
N SER A 137 -14.14 -4.05 -22.39
CA SER A 137 -15.30 -3.44 -23.05
C SER A 137 -15.74 -2.11 -22.46
N SER A 138 -15.32 -1.82 -21.22
CA SER A 138 -15.64 -0.59 -20.49
C SER A 138 -14.56 -0.30 -19.47
N ASP A 139 -14.42 0.98 -19.13
CA ASP A 139 -13.55 1.45 -18.06
C ASP A 139 -14.01 0.93 -16.69
N PRO A 140 -13.20 0.11 -15.97
CA PRO A 140 -13.57 -0.45 -14.67
C PRO A 140 -13.25 0.48 -13.50
N TRP A 141 -12.55 1.60 -13.73
CA TRP A 141 -12.03 2.46 -12.68
C TRP A 141 -13.13 3.32 -12.07
N THR A 142 -13.76 2.76 -11.05
CA THR A 142 -14.77 3.40 -10.20
C THR A 142 -14.29 3.53 -8.75
N THR A 143 -13.01 3.21 -8.52
CA THR A 143 -12.38 3.15 -7.21
C THR A 143 -12.15 4.55 -6.66
N MET A 144 -12.65 4.77 -5.44
CA MET A 144 -12.60 6.07 -4.77
C MET A 144 -11.80 5.96 -3.47
N TRP A 145 -11.12 7.04 -3.11
CA TRP A 145 -10.59 7.27 -1.78
C TRP A 145 -11.51 8.24 -1.02
N TYR A 146 -11.42 8.21 0.31
CA TYR A 146 -12.10 9.16 1.20
C TYR A 146 -11.15 9.63 2.28
N SER A 147 -11.01 10.95 2.42
CA SER A 147 -10.12 11.56 3.40
C SER A 147 -10.84 11.90 4.70
N ASP A 148 -10.13 11.83 5.81
CA ASP A 148 -10.60 12.30 7.11
C ASP A 148 -10.48 13.83 7.26
N VAL A 149 -10.72 14.32 8.48
CA VAL A 149 -10.63 15.75 8.82
C VAL A 149 -9.23 16.33 8.67
N ASN A 150 -8.21 15.47 8.71
CA ASN A 150 -6.82 15.87 8.57
C ASN A 150 -6.34 15.71 7.13
N GLY A 151 -7.16 15.25 6.17
CA GLY A 151 -6.72 15.01 4.79
C GLY A 151 -5.99 13.69 4.57
N VAL A 152 -6.19 12.71 5.45
CA VAL A 152 -5.61 11.36 5.38
C VAL A 152 -6.64 10.37 4.83
N ALA A 153 -6.25 9.55 3.86
CA ALA A 153 -7.06 8.46 3.33
C ALA A 153 -6.31 7.13 3.42
N SER A 154 -6.96 6.11 3.98
CA SER A 154 -6.49 4.71 3.93
C SER A 154 -7.12 4.02 2.73
N ILE A 155 -6.28 3.47 1.86
CA ILE A 155 -6.68 2.76 0.65
C ILE A 155 -6.75 1.27 0.95
N SER A 156 -7.85 0.64 0.52
CA SER A 156 -8.05 -0.81 0.57
C SER A 156 -9.05 -1.18 -0.52
N LEU A 157 -8.56 -1.65 -1.65
CA LEU A 157 -9.34 -1.91 -2.85
C LEU A 157 -8.94 -3.25 -3.46
N THR A 158 -9.88 -3.94 -4.07
CA THR A 158 -9.63 -5.14 -4.86
C THR A 158 -10.16 -4.93 -6.27
N LEU A 159 -9.35 -5.26 -7.28
CA LEU A 159 -9.77 -5.24 -8.67
C LEU A 159 -9.53 -6.60 -9.28
N ASP A 160 -10.60 -7.21 -9.80
CA ASP A 160 -10.53 -8.46 -10.54
C ASP A 160 -9.95 -8.25 -11.95
N ASP A 161 -9.55 -9.34 -12.60
CA ASP A 161 -9.03 -9.42 -13.98
C ASP A 161 -7.67 -8.76 -14.23
N PHE A 162 -7.21 -7.86 -13.37
CA PHE A 162 -5.85 -7.30 -13.43
C PHE A 162 -4.81 -8.24 -12.84
N SER A 163 -3.55 -8.10 -13.22
CA SER A 163 -2.45 -8.82 -12.57
C SER A 163 -1.23 -7.92 -12.44
N LEU A 164 -0.23 -8.32 -11.65
CA LEU A 164 1.02 -7.56 -11.58
C LEU A 164 1.83 -7.67 -12.90
N GLY A 165 1.95 -8.87 -13.48
CA GLY A 165 2.78 -9.08 -14.69
C GLY A 165 2.23 -10.07 -15.72
N GLY A 166 1.01 -10.57 -15.56
CA GLY A 166 0.33 -11.50 -16.46
C GLY A 166 -0.64 -10.79 -17.41
N ASP A 167 -1.88 -11.29 -17.52
CA ASP A 167 -2.94 -10.63 -18.27
C ASP A 167 -3.32 -9.30 -17.59
N TYR A 168 -3.56 -8.26 -18.40
CA TYR A 168 -3.80 -6.89 -17.93
C TYR A 168 -2.78 -6.44 -16.86
N PRO A 169 -1.46 -6.45 -17.16
CA PRO A 169 -0.43 -6.21 -16.16
C PRO A 169 -0.44 -4.75 -15.69
N VAL A 170 -0.36 -4.54 -14.38
CA VAL A 170 -0.35 -3.20 -13.75
C VAL A 170 1.03 -2.78 -13.24
N ALA A 171 1.97 -3.71 -13.05
CA ALA A 171 3.31 -3.33 -12.64
C ALA A 171 4.00 -2.50 -13.74
N GLY A 172 4.74 -1.49 -13.30
CA GLY A 172 5.38 -0.48 -14.14
C GLY A 172 4.43 0.60 -14.63
N ARG A 173 3.17 0.63 -14.20
CA ARG A 173 2.20 1.65 -14.59
C ARG A 173 2.01 2.71 -13.50
N ALA A 174 1.47 3.86 -13.87
CA ALA A 174 1.18 4.94 -12.94
C ALA A 174 -0.11 4.69 -12.14
N VAL A 175 -0.04 4.81 -10.81
CA VAL A 175 -1.21 5.08 -9.96
C VAL A 175 -1.42 6.59 -9.94
N VAL A 176 -2.65 7.03 -10.20
CA VAL A 176 -3.03 8.45 -10.21
C VAL A 176 -4.11 8.69 -9.17
N VAL A 177 -3.91 9.72 -8.37
CA VAL A 177 -4.92 10.25 -7.43
C VAL A 177 -5.58 11.46 -8.06
N HIS A 178 -6.91 11.45 -8.07
CA HIS A 178 -7.75 12.55 -8.52
C HIS A 178 -8.40 13.24 -7.32
N ASP A 179 -8.52 14.56 -7.36
CA ASP A 179 -9.39 15.32 -6.45
C ASP A 179 -10.88 15.11 -6.78
N SER A 180 -11.76 15.63 -5.93
CA SER A 180 -13.21 15.52 -6.01
C SER A 180 -13.83 16.09 -7.29
N ASP A 181 -13.15 17.02 -7.97
CA ASP A 181 -13.55 17.58 -9.26
C ASP A 181 -12.98 16.80 -10.47
N GLY A 182 -12.22 15.72 -10.22
CA GLY A 182 -11.57 14.89 -11.23
C GLY A 182 -10.16 15.34 -11.62
N THR A 183 -9.66 16.46 -11.08
CA THR A 183 -8.30 16.95 -11.34
C THR A 183 -7.28 15.93 -10.84
N ARG A 184 -6.27 15.60 -11.65
CA ARG A 184 -5.17 14.71 -11.26
C ARG A 184 -4.20 15.47 -10.36
N VAL A 185 -3.98 14.98 -9.14
CA VAL A 185 -3.21 15.68 -8.09
C VAL A 185 -1.95 14.94 -7.67
N ALA A 186 -1.92 13.61 -7.80
CA ALA A 186 -0.72 12.81 -7.51
C ALA A 186 -0.47 11.72 -8.56
N CYS A 187 0.78 11.33 -8.70
CA CYS A 187 1.23 10.22 -9.55
C CYS A 187 2.32 9.42 -8.83
N GLY A 188 2.31 8.10 -8.96
CA GLY A 188 3.43 7.24 -8.56
C GLY A 188 3.50 5.99 -9.43
N LEU A 189 4.71 5.54 -9.74
CA LEU A 189 4.93 4.35 -10.57
C LEU A 189 4.83 3.08 -9.71
N ILE A 190 4.15 2.05 -10.21
CA ILE A 190 4.04 0.74 -9.53
C ILE A 190 5.32 -0.04 -9.77
N GLU A 191 6.24 -0.03 -8.82
CA GLU A 191 7.55 -0.67 -8.94
C GLU A 191 7.58 -2.00 -8.19
N SER A 192 8.34 -2.98 -8.68
CA SER A 192 8.55 -4.26 -8.00
C SER A 192 9.32 -4.01 -6.73
N THR A 193 8.97 -4.72 -5.68
CA THR A 193 9.81 -4.75 -4.49
C THR A 193 9.97 -6.18 -3.99
N SER A 194 11.18 -6.50 -3.51
CA SER A 194 11.44 -7.69 -2.69
C SER A 194 11.16 -7.44 -1.21
N GLY A 195 10.96 -6.18 -0.81
CA GLY A 195 10.64 -5.78 0.55
C GLY A 195 9.21 -6.14 0.97
N GLU A 196 8.92 -5.87 2.24
CA GLU A 196 7.62 -6.10 2.84
C GLU A 196 6.86 -4.79 3.00
N VAL A 197 5.72 -4.69 2.32
CA VAL A 197 4.78 -3.59 2.52
C VAL A 197 3.91 -3.89 3.73
N ILE A 198 3.85 -2.96 4.67
CA ILE A 198 3.11 -3.06 5.92
C ILE A 198 2.08 -1.94 6.01
N THR A 199 0.89 -2.27 6.50
CA THR A 199 -0.13 -1.29 6.86
C THR A 199 -0.19 -1.17 8.37
N LEU A 200 -0.16 0.06 8.86
CA LEU A 200 -0.29 0.38 10.27
C LEU A 200 -1.75 0.39 10.70
N SER A 201 -2.00 -0.13 11.89
CA SER A 201 -3.30 -0.08 12.58
C SER A 201 -3.11 0.39 14.02
N ALA A 202 -4.21 0.61 14.75
CA ALA A 202 -4.13 1.01 16.16
C ALA A 202 -3.38 -0.04 16.98
N TYR A 203 -2.47 0.41 17.86
CA TYR A 203 -1.73 -0.49 18.74
C TYR A 203 -2.71 -1.19 19.71
N PRO A 204 -2.58 -2.51 19.97
CA PRO A 204 -3.46 -3.20 20.90
C PRO A 204 -3.45 -2.56 22.28
N SER A 205 -4.62 -2.34 22.88
CA SER A 205 -4.82 -1.62 24.17
C SER A 205 -4.59 -0.10 24.13
N TYR A 206 -4.23 0.48 22.98
CA TYR A 206 -4.21 1.93 22.86
C TYR A 206 -5.61 2.50 23.01
N SER A 207 -5.74 3.48 23.93
CA SER A 207 -7.01 4.11 24.30
C SER A 207 -6.98 5.63 24.18
N GLY A 208 -5.92 6.17 23.58
CA GLY A 208 -5.82 7.59 23.28
C GLY A 208 -6.64 7.98 22.05
N LEU A 209 -6.52 9.25 21.67
CA LEU A 209 -7.32 9.85 20.59
C LEU A 209 -6.56 9.97 19.26
N VAL A 210 -5.26 9.68 19.24
CA VAL A 210 -4.43 9.79 18.03
C VAL A 210 -4.68 8.56 17.16
N ASN A 211 -5.20 8.76 15.95
CA ASN A 211 -5.49 7.68 15.02
C ASN A 211 -4.49 7.71 13.87
N ILE A 212 -3.43 6.90 13.98
CA ILE A 212 -2.35 6.86 13.00
C ILE A 212 -2.72 5.87 11.90
N SER A 213 -2.73 6.33 10.66
CA SER A 213 -2.73 5.48 9.47
C SER A 213 -1.35 5.55 8.82
N GLY A 214 -0.89 4.45 8.26
CA GLY A 214 0.37 4.46 7.55
C GLY A 214 0.59 3.23 6.70
N THR A 215 1.39 3.41 5.66
CA THR A 215 1.85 2.33 4.80
C THR A 215 3.34 2.50 4.65
N LEU A 216 4.08 1.49 5.10
CA LEU A 216 5.53 1.48 5.09
C LEU A 216 6.03 0.31 4.24
N LEU A 217 7.25 0.45 3.75
CA LEU A 217 7.98 -0.54 2.99
C LEU A 217 9.27 -0.83 3.76
N VAL A 218 9.47 -2.09 4.14
CA VAL A 218 10.69 -2.58 4.77
C VAL A 218 11.48 -3.35 3.71
N GLU A 219 12.59 -2.77 3.27
CA GLU A 219 13.46 -3.34 2.24
C GLU A 219 14.81 -3.74 2.82
N GLU A 220 15.37 -4.81 2.29
CA GLU A 220 16.75 -5.19 2.58
C GLU A 220 17.72 -4.39 1.70
N SER A 221 18.83 -3.98 2.29
CA SER A 221 19.96 -3.34 1.63
C SER A 221 21.26 -3.92 2.17
N ASP A 222 21.92 -4.78 1.39
CA ASP A 222 23.14 -5.52 1.74
C ASP A 222 23.09 -6.21 3.12
N SER A 223 23.52 -5.51 4.18
CA SER A 223 23.54 -5.97 5.57
C SER A 223 22.78 -5.01 6.50
N SER A 224 21.72 -4.43 5.97
CA SER A 224 20.85 -3.48 6.66
C SER A 224 19.42 -3.60 6.14
N ILE A 225 18.49 -2.98 6.83
CA ILE A 225 17.17 -2.68 6.29
C ILE A 225 16.96 -1.18 6.11
N LEU A 226 16.09 -0.84 5.18
CA LEU A 226 15.56 0.49 4.94
C LEU A 226 14.06 0.44 5.24
N ILE A 227 13.54 1.43 5.98
CA ILE A 227 12.10 1.62 6.17
C ILE A 227 11.71 2.94 5.50
N THR A 228 10.89 2.86 4.46
CA THR A 228 10.30 4.02 3.80
C THR A 228 8.78 4.01 3.92
N GLY A 229 8.12 5.14 3.64
CA GLY A 229 6.66 5.14 3.49
C GLY A 229 6.00 6.43 3.91
N THR A 230 4.70 6.36 4.15
CA THR A 230 3.86 7.51 4.51
C THR A 230 3.04 7.19 5.75
N MET A 231 2.99 8.14 6.69
CA MET A 231 2.11 8.11 7.85
C MET A 231 1.28 9.41 7.93
N GLY A 232 0.05 9.29 8.42
CA GLY A 232 -0.86 10.40 8.65
C GLY A 232 -1.65 10.20 9.95
N GLY A 233 -2.24 11.28 10.46
CA GLY A 233 -2.98 11.27 11.72
C GLY A 233 -2.07 11.24 12.96
N LEU A 234 -0.81 11.62 12.80
CA LEU A 234 0.16 11.79 13.89
C LEU A 234 -0.17 13.06 14.70
N GLU A 235 0.44 13.18 15.89
CA GLU A 235 0.52 14.47 16.58
C GLU A 235 1.16 15.51 15.66
N THR A 236 0.76 16.78 15.70
CA THR A 236 1.23 17.79 14.73
C THR A 236 2.53 18.47 15.18
N ASN A 237 3.40 18.82 14.24
CA ASN A 237 4.66 19.55 14.46
C ASN A 237 5.58 18.94 15.53
N THR A 238 5.61 17.61 15.64
CA THR A 238 6.39 16.92 16.68
C THR A 238 7.04 15.67 16.13
N ASP A 239 8.01 15.16 16.88
CA ASP A 239 8.63 13.86 16.65
C ASP A 239 8.07 12.78 17.57
N GLY A 240 8.30 11.52 17.19
CA GLY A 240 8.06 10.34 18.02
C GLY A 240 8.91 9.17 17.52
N GLY A 241 8.86 8.05 18.24
CA GLY A 241 9.66 6.86 17.90
C GLY A 241 8.99 5.97 16.85
N ILE A 242 9.79 5.25 16.07
CA ILE A 242 9.32 4.16 15.19
C ILE A 242 10.36 3.05 15.21
N HIS A 243 9.98 1.89 15.74
CA HIS A 243 10.93 0.83 16.09
C HIS A 243 10.40 -0.55 15.69
N ILE A 244 11.31 -1.51 15.50
CA ILE A 244 10.93 -2.92 15.36
C ILE A 244 10.90 -3.56 16.74
N HIS A 245 9.81 -4.25 17.03
CA HIS A 245 9.58 -4.94 18.29
C HIS A 245 9.76 -6.46 18.14
N SER A 246 10.03 -7.13 19.25
CA SER A 246 10.38 -8.56 19.28
C SER A 246 9.19 -9.48 18.99
N GLY A 247 7.97 -8.96 19.06
CA GLY A 247 6.74 -9.73 18.90
C GLY A 247 6.36 -10.04 17.47
N TYR A 248 5.57 -11.10 17.31
CA TYR A 248 5.14 -11.67 16.02
C TYR A 248 3.64 -11.50 15.72
N THR A 249 2.95 -10.68 16.52
CA THR A 249 1.55 -10.33 16.31
C THR A 249 1.32 -8.89 16.73
N ILE A 250 0.26 -8.30 16.17
CA ILE A 250 -0.28 -6.99 16.53
C ILE A 250 -1.74 -7.12 17.00
N ASP A 251 -2.19 -8.32 17.37
CA ASP A 251 -3.56 -8.55 17.85
C ASP A 251 -3.70 -8.27 19.36
N ASP A 252 -2.62 -8.43 20.12
CA ASP A 252 -2.57 -8.19 21.55
C ASP A 252 -1.23 -7.56 21.98
N ALA A 253 -1.25 -6.79 23.07
CA ALA A 253 -0.12 -5.96 23.48
C ALA A 253 1.08 -6.77 24.00
N ASP A 254 0.83 -7.95 24.59
CA ASP A 254 1.88 -8.83 25.09
C ASP A 254 2.60 -9.51 23.93
N GLY A 255 1.86 -9.89 22.89
CA GLY A 255 2.34 -10.48 21.65
C GLY A 255 3.19 -9.55 20.79
N VAL A 256 3.09 -8.22 20.98
CA VAL A 256 3.98 -7.22 20.34
C VAL A 256 5.35 -7.16 21.02
N GLY A 257 5.42 -7.37 22.34
CA GLY A 257 6.70 -7.37 23.07
C GLY A 257 7.42 -6.02 23.16
N GLY A 258 8.72 -6.06 23.48
CA GLY A 258 9.60 -4.89 23.59
C GLY A 258 10.35 -4.60 22.29
N HIS A 259 11.30 -3.66 22.32
CA HIS A 259 12.21 -3.42 21.20
C HIS A 259 12.99 -4.70 20.82
N TYR A 260 13.20 -4.94 19.53
CA TYR A 260 13.92 -6.13 19.05
C TYR A 260 15.43 -5.90 18.96
N PHE A 261 16.17 -6.37 19.95
CA PHE A 261 17.64 -6.28 19.97
C PHE A 261 18.27 -7.50 20.66
N GLU A 262 17.61 -8.65 20.60
CA GLU A 262 18.09 -9.87 21.23
C GLU A 262 19.47 -10.25 20.69
N GLY A 263 20.43 -10.49 21.60
CA GLY A 263 21.81 -10.78 21.24
C GLY A 263 22.68 -9.54 20.96
N MET A 264 22.14 -8.33 21.11
CA MET A 264 22.90 -7.08 21.04
C MET A 264 23.28 -6.56 22.43
N SER A 265 24.33 -5.74 22.50
CA SER A 265 24.83 -5.19 23.78
C SER A 265 23.98 -4.05 24.36
N SER A 266 23.21 -3.38 23.51
CA SER A 266 22.32 -2.27 23.86
C SER A 266 21.19 -2.17 22.84
N ASP A 267 20.11 -1.49 23.23
CA ASP A 267 18.98 -1.17 22.37
C ASP A 267 19.41 -0.19 21.25
N PRO A 268 19.32 -0.57 19.96
CA PRO A 268 19.73 0.27 18.84
C PRO A 268 18.62 1.21 18.35
N TRP A 269 17.38 1.04 18.83
CA TRP A 269 16.21 1.73 18.29
C TRP A 269 16.13 3.18 18.78
N THR A 270 16.79 4.05 18.03
CA THR A 270 16.83 5.51 18.23
C THR A 270 16.12 6.26 17.11
N THR A 271 15.42 5.54 16.24
CA THR A 271 14.81 6.04 15.04
C THR A 271 13.51 6.78 15.33
N THR A 272 13.43 8.00 14.82
CA THR A 272 12.28 8.89 15.01
C THR A 272 11.62 9.24 13.69
N TRP A 273 10.33 9.54 13.74
CA TRP A 273 9.61 10.25 12.69
C TRP A 273 9.42 11.71 13.12
N TYR A 274 9.13 12.59 12.15
CA TYR A 274 8.67 13.96 12.41
C TYR A 274 7.44 14.24 11.54
N SER A 275 6.42 14.85 12.13
CA SER A 275 5.20 15.21 11.44
C SER A 275 5.07 16.73 11.22
N ASP A 276 4.40 17.09 10.13
CA ASP A 276 4.08 18.49 9.82
C ASP A 276 2.88 19.03 10.62
N ALA A 277 2.41 20.23 10.25
CA ALA A 277 1.27 20.88 10.88
C ALA A 277 -0.08 20.17 10.66
N ASN A 278 -0.16 19.24 9.72
CA ASN A 278 -1.34 18.42 9.45
C ASN A 278 -1.20 17.00 10.02
N GLY A 279 -0.08 16.68 10.67
CA GLY A 279 0.17 15.36 11.25
C GLY A 279 0.62 14.34 10.20
N TYR A 280 1.25 14.80 9.11
CA TYR A 280 1.78 13.95 8.05
C TYR A 280 3.29 13.72 8.22
N ALA A 281 3.76 12.51 7.96
CA ALA A 281 5.17 12.20 7.93
C ALA A 281 5.52 11.31 6.72
N SER A 282 6.54 11.71 5.97
CA SER A 282 7.24 10.83 5.03
C SER A 282 8.39 10.16 5.76
N ILE A 283 8.42 8.82 5.73
CA ILE A 283 9.39 8.00 6.44
C ILE A 283 10.52 7.62 5.50
N SER A 284 11.75 7.81 5.96
CA SER A 284 12.97 7.39 5.28
C SER A 284 14.04 7.13 6.33
N ILE A 285 14.03 5.91 6.88
CA ILE A 285 14.96 5.43 7.88
C ILE A 285 15.95 4.51 7.20
N LYS A 286 17.18 4.99 7.07
CA LYS A 286 18.27 4.30 6.39
C LYS A 286 19.26 3.74 7.40
N ASP A 287 20.11 2.84 6.90
CA ASP A 287 21.29 2.35 7.61
C ASP A 287 20.97 1.67 8.97
N LEU A 288 19.86 0.93 9.05
CA LEU A 288 19.60 0.00 10.15
C LEU A 288 20.48 -1.23 9.98
N SER A 289 21.80 -1.04 10.20
CA SER A 289 22.81 -2.07 10.07
C SER A 289 22.54 -3.26 10.99
N ASP A 290 23.10 -4.41 10.64
CA ASP A 290 22.98 -5.69 11.34
C ASP A 290 21.62 -6.39 11.16
N PHE A 291 20.56 -5.64 10.88
CA PHE A 291 19.24 -6.20 10.59
C PHE A 291 19.09 -6.58 9.12
N THR A 292 18.45 -7.71 8.89
CA THR A 292 18.05 -8.20 7.55
C THR A 292 16.60 -8.67 7.62
N LEU A 293 15.98 -8.97 6.48
CA LEU A 293 14.63 -9.53 6.49
C LEU A 293 14.60 -10.93 7.11
N ASP A 294 15.52 -11.83 6.74
CA ASP A 294 15.37 -13.26 7.03
C ASP A 294 16.60 -13.97 7.63
N SER A 295 17.75 -13.31 7.76
CA SER A 295 19.02 -13.98 8.08
C SER A 295 19.68 -13.47 9.36
N SER A 296 20.41 -12.37 9.28
CA SER A 296 21.09 -11.72 10.42
C SER A 296 20.11 -10.78 11.12
N TYR A 297 19.89 -10.99 12.42
CA TYR A 297 18.88 -10.26 13.22
C TYR A 297 17.56 -10.07 12.44
N PRO A 298 16.88 -11.17 12.06
CA PRO A 298 15.78 -11.14 11.11
C PRO A 298 14.59 -10.37 11.66
N VAL A 299 14.04 -9.49 10.82
CA VAL A 299 12.88 -8.64 11.15
C VAL A 299 11.57 -9.11 10.51
N ALA A 300 11.61 -10.07 9.57
CA ALA A 300 10.39 -10.64 9.02
C ALA A 300 9.47 -11.19 10.13
N TYR A 301 8.17 -11.02 9.95
CA TYR A 301 7.12 -11.40 10.90
C TYR A 301 7.11 -10.62 12.20
N ARG A 302 8.02 -9.65 12.39
CA ARG A 302 8.02 -8.80 13.57
C ARG A 302 7.11 -7.59 13.39
N SER A 303 6.81 -6.93 14.49
CA SER A 303 6.01 -5.70 14.47
C SER A 303 6.88 -4.46 14.32
N VAL A 304 6.45 -3.53 13.47
CA VAL A 304 6.87 -2.12 13.52
C VAL A 304 5.90 -1.40 14.44
N VAL A 305 6.40 -0.67 15.43
CA VAL A 305 5.60 0.08 16.40
C VAL A 305 5.90 1.56 16.28
N VAL A 306 4.86 2.37 16.22
CA VAL A 306 4.93 3.83 16.23
C VAL A 306 4.58 4.34 17.62
N HIS A 307 5.50 5.12 18.16
CA HIS A 307 5.39 5.79 19.45
C HIS A 307 5.07 7.27 19.24
N LEU A 308 4.17 7.81 20.07
CA LEU A 308 3.93 9.25 20.22
C LEU A 308 5.15 9.95 20.82
N ASN A 309 5.15 11.30 20.84
CA ASN A 309 6.22 12.07 21.46
C ASN A 309 6.39 11.75 22.96
N SER A 310 5.31 11.36 23.62
CA SER A 310 5.30 10.91 25.02
C SER A 310 5.99 9.54 25.24
N GLY A 311 6.36 8.83 24.17
CA GLY A 311 6.82 7.44 24.19
C GLY A 311 5.70 6.39 24.23
N THR A 312 4.43 6.81 24.29
CA THR A 312 3.28 5.89 24.25
C THR A 312 3.19 5.19 22.90
N ARG A 313 3.03 3.86 22.91
CA ARG A 313 2.80 3.06 21.70
C ARG A 313 1.37 3.32 21.22
N ALA A 314 1.20 3.82 20.00
CA ALA A 314 -0.11 4.23 19.48
C ALA A 314 -0.52 3.46 18.22
N SER A 315 0.44 2.97 17.44
CA SER A 315 0.15 2.19 16.23
C SER A 315 1.17 1.08 16.02
N ALA A 316 0.76 0.02 15.34
CA ALA A 316 1.63 -1.08 14.96
C ALA A 316 1.26 -1.66 13.59
N GLY A 317 2.23 -2.27 12.92
CA GLY A 317 2.03 -3.06 11.70
C GLY A 317 2.94 -4.29 11.72
N LEU A 318 2.54 -5.37 11.07
CA LEU A 318 3.32 -6.61 11.02
C LEU A 318 4.12 -6.69 9.71
N ILE A 319 5.43 -6.92 9.80
CA ILE A 319 6.31 -7.18 8.66
C ILE A 319 5.96 -8.55 8.06
N SER A 320 5.72 -8.62 6.75
CA SER A 320 5.32 -9.86 6.05
C SER A 320 3.93 -10.41 6.42
N SER A 321 2.90 -9.56 6.43
CA SER A 321 1.50 -10.00 6.54
C SER A 321 0.92 -10.57 5.24
N TYR A 322 1.49 -10.24 4.07
CA TYR A 322 0.80 -10.42 2.78
C TYR A 322 1.26 -11.60 1.91
N SER A 323 2.17 -12.48 2.35
CA SER A 323 2.52 -13.69 1.54
C SER A 323 2.63 -15.00 2.31
N ALA A 324 2.24 -15.08 3.58
CA ALA A 324 2.28 -16.34 4.34
C ALA A 324 0.91 -16.86 4.79
N TYR A 325 -0.16 -16.05 4.78
CA TYR A 325 -1.46 -16.48 5.33
C TYR A 325 -2.50 -16.94 4.29
N SER A 326 -2.51 -16.42 3.05
CA SER A 326 -3.54 -16.84 2.06
C SER A 326 -3.28 -18.24 1.49
N THR A 327 -2.02 -18.67 1.36
CA THR A 327 -1.66 -19.98 0.79
C THR A 327 -1.72 -21.12 1.82
N ALA A 328 -1.53 -20.84 3.11
CA ALA A 328 -1.57 -21.85 4.17
C ALA A 328 -2.99 -22.39 4.43
N ILE A 329 -4.02 -21.56 4.28
CA ILE A 329 -5.43 -22.01 4.41
C ILE A 329 -5.85 -22.87 3.20
N ALA A 330 -5.34 -22.56 2.00
CA ALA A 330 -5.62 -23.35 0.80
C ALA A 330 -4.96 -24.75 0.83
N THR A 331 -3.78 -24.89 1.44
CA THR A 331 -3.09 -26.19 1.54
C THR A 331 -3.62 -27.07 2.68
N MET A 332 -4.16 -26.49 3.75
CA MET A 332 -4.81 -27.27 4.82
C MET A 332 -6.20 -27.79 4.44
N ALA A 333 -6.88 -27.18 3.47
CA ALA A 333 -8.18 -27.62 2.97
C ALA A 333 -8.09 -28.78 1.94
N GLY A 334 -6.90 -29.05 1.38
CA GLY A 334 -6.68 -30.05 0.32
C GLY A 334 -5.96 -31.34 0.75
N SER A 335 -5.58 -31.48 2.02
CA SER A 335 -4.84 -32.66 2.47
C SER A 335 -5.78 -33.78 2.93
N PRO A 336 -5.69 -35.01 2.38
CA PRO A 336 -6.56 -36.11 2.79
C PRO A 336 -6.29 -36.49 4.25
N THR A 337 -7.35 -36.44 5.06
CA THR A 337 -7.37 -36.88 6.45
C THR A 337 -7.02 -38.37 6.54
N MET A 338 -5.78 -38.69 6.91
CA MET A 338 -5.45 -40.04 7.38
C MET A 338 -5.89 -40.18 8.84
N SER A 339 -7.04 -40.80 9.05
CA SER A 339 -7.46 -41.28 10.38
C SER A 339 -6.52 -42.36 10.89
N PRO A 340 -5.97 -42.27 12.11
CA PRO A 340 -5.25 -43.39 12.70
C PRO A 340 -6.23 -44.48 13.15
N THR A 341 -6.21 -45.60 12.43
CA THR A 341 -6.87 -46.85 12.85
C THR A 341 -6.12 -47.43 14.04
N MET A 342 -6.69 -47.33 15.24
CA MET A 342 -6.19 -48.04 16.43
C MET A 342 -6.77 -49.46 16.48
N THR A 343 -5.91 -50.46 16.35
CA THR A 343 -6.19 -51.88 16.64
C THR A 343 -6.12 -52.14 18.15
N PRO A 344 -7.05 -52.93 18.74
CA PRO A 344 -7.04 -53.21 20.17
C PRO A 344 -6.16 -54.42 20.51
N THR A 345 -5.19 -54.23 21.41
CA THR A 345 -4.49 -55.31 22.13
C THR A 345 -4.92 -55.35 23.59
N SER A 346 -5.13 -56.57 24.08
CA SER A 346 -5.80 -56.91 25.34
C SER A 346 -4.87 -57.09 26.55
N SER A 347 -5.42 -56.75 27.74
CA SER A 347 -5.20 -57.34 29.09
C SER A 347 -4.24 -56.63 30.07
N PRO A 348 -4.37 -56.80 31.41
CA PRO A 348 -5.56 -57.11 32.22
C PRO A 348 -5.77 -56.18 33.45
N LYS A 349 -7.00 -56.22 33.98
CA LYS A 349 -7.55 -55.46 35.13
C LYS A 349 -6.83 -55.74 36.46
N LYS A 350 -6.63 -54.70 37.28
CA LYS A 350 -6.63 -54.83 38.76
C LYS A 350 -7.28 -53.63 39.46
N LYS A 351 -8.12 -53.98 40.44
CA LYS A 351 -9.01 -53.16 41.29
C LYS A 351 -8.26 -52.14 42.15
N LEU A 352 -8.91 -51.04 42.53
CA LEU A 352 -9.00 -50.49 43.91
C LEU A 352 -10.08 -49.38 43.94
N LYS A 353 -11.21 -49.60 44.63
CA LYS A 353 -11.61 -49.17 45.99
C LYS A 353 -12.35 -47.82 46.04
N LYS A 354 -13.50 -47.85 46.73
CA LYS A 354 -14.60 -46.88 46.82
C LYS A 354 -14.57 -46.20 48.20
N SER A 355 -14.88 -44.89 48.28
CA SER A 355 -15.56 -44.20 49.42
C SER A 355 -15.61 -42.67 49.17
N PRO A 356 -16.50 -41.89 49.82
CA PRO A 356 -17.96 -41.94 49.78
C PRO A 356 -18.61 -40.58 49.48
N ASP A 357 -19.93 -40.60 49.29
CA ASP A 357 -20.86 -39.49 49.06
C ASP A 357 -20.77 -38.34 50.07
N GLN A 358 -21.05 -37.12 49.58
CA GLN A 358 -21.91 -36.14 50.26
C GLN A 358 -22.84 -35.49 49.24
N ASP A 359 -24.13 -35.73 49.45
CA ASP A 359 -25.29 -35.17 48.76
C ASP A 359 -25.59 -33.76 49.28
N GLY A 360 -26.12 -32.87 48.43
CA GLY A 360 -26.72 -31.63 48.91
C GLY A 360 -26.93 -30.54 47.87
N GLY A 361 -28.18 -30.42 47.38
CA GLY A 361 -28.80 -29.11 47.22
C GLY A 361 -28.90 -28.52 45.81
N LEU A 362 -29.97 -28.89 45.12
CA LEU A 362 -30.60 -28.22 44.00
C LEU A 362 -30.80 -26.70 44.24
N VAL A 363 -30.27 -25.83 43.38
CA VAL A 363 -30.73 -24.43 43.24
C VAL A 363 -30.89 -24.10 41.76
N ILE A 364 -32.15 -24.08 41.32
CA ILE A 364 -32.59 -23.59 40.01
C ILE A 364 -32.83 -22.09 40.17
N ILE A 365 -32.05 -21.25 39.47
CA ILE A 365 -32.30 -19.81 39.38
C ILE A 365 -33.18 -19.56 38.15
N ILE A 366 -34.43 -19.19 38.42
CA ILE A 366 -35.39 -18.69 37.44
C ILE A 366 -35.13 -17.20 37.27
N ILE A 367 -34.69 -16.78 36.08
CA ILE A 367 -34.61 -15.36 35.70
C ILE A 367 -35.96 -14.95 35.11
N VAL A 368 -36.72 -14.16 35.86
CA VAL A 368 -37.91 -13.42 35.38
C VAL A 368 -37.46 -12.01 35.04
N CYS A 369 -37.44 -11.65 33.75
CA CYS A 369 -37.39 -10.25 33.33
C CYS A 369 -38.76 -9.88 32.74
N LEU A 370 -39.50 -9.05 33.48
CA LEU A 370 -40.73 -8.41 33.03
C LEU A 370 -40.41 -7.39 31.94
N MET A 371 -40.99 -7.59 30.75
CA MET A 371 -41.11 -6.59 29.70
C MET A 371 -42.57 -6.12 29.65
N ALA A 372 -42.84 -4.84 29.92
CA ALA A 372 -44.09 -4.16 29.52
C ALA A 372 -44.06 -2.62 29.71
N LEU A 373 -44.09 -1.91 28.56
CA LEU A 373 -44.82 -0.66 28.21
C LEU A 373 -44.47 0.65 28.96
N ILE A 374 -44.36 1.82 28.31
CA ILE A 374 -45.42 2.53 27.57
C ILE A 374 -44.84 3.48 26.48
N ILE A 375 -45.52 3.48 25.33
CA ILE A 375 -45.47 4.45 24.22
C ILE A 375 -46.44 5.62 24.54
N LEU A 376 -46.01 6.89 24.42
CA LEU A 376 -46.78 7.98 23.78
C LEU A 376 -46.03 9.32 23.87
N GLY A 377 -45.98 10.08 22.77
CA GLY A 377 -45.74 11.53 22.83
C GLY A 377 -44.83 12.07 21.72
N GLY A 378 -45.36 12.18 20.51
CA GLY A 378 -44.71 12.90 19.42
C GLY A 378 -44.70 14.42 19.67
N VAL A 379 -43.62 15.07 19.24
CA VAL A 379 -43.63 16.47 18.84
C VAL A 379 -42.83 16.58 17.54
N ILE A 380 -43.57 16.93 16.50
CA ILE A 380 -43.11 17.25 15.15
C ILE A 380 -42.46 18.64 15.22
N TYR A 381 -41.18 18.77 14.89
CA TYR A 381 -40.59 20.04 14.48
C TYR A 381 -40.66 20.13 12.94
N VAL A 382 -41.63 20.91 12.46
CA VAL A 382 -41.69 21.35 11.06
C VAL A 382 -40.71 22.51 10.90
N PHE A 383 -39.58 22.28 10.21
CA PHE A 383 -38.83 23.36 9.59
C PHE A 383 -39.43 23.63 8.22
N LYS A 384 -40.00 24.84 8.08
CA LYS A 384 -40.58 25.37 6.85
C LYS A 384 -39.44 26.03 6.07
N MET A 385 -38.92 25.37 5.03
CA MET A 385 -38.07 26.02 4.03
C MET A 385 -38.97 26.73 3.01
N ASP A 386 -38.89 28.05 3.01
CA ASP A 386 -39.56 28.91 2.04
C ASP A 386 -38.85 28.79 0.68
N THR A 387 -39.57 28.28 -0.31
CA THR A 387 -39.12 28.23 -1.70
C THR A 387 -39.71 29.43 -2.43
N SER A 388 -38.93 30.51 -2.55
CA SER A 388 -39.27 31.58 -3.50
C SER A 388 -38.66 31.28 -4.86
N LYS A 389 -39.53 30.95 -5.82
CA LYS A 389 -39.25 31.04 -7.26
C LYS A 389 -39.46 32.50 -7.66
N GLY A 390 -38.45 33.14 -8.22
CA GLY A 390 -38.56 34.40 -8.96
C GLY A 390 -37.92 34.23 -10.33
N LYS A 391 -38.74 34.18 -11.37
CA LYS A 391 -38.34 34.18 -12.79
C LYS A 391 -38.36 35.62 -13.32
N THR A 392 -37.45 35.88 -14.27
CA THR A 392 -37.47 36.88 -15.36
C THR A 392 -37.36 38.38 -15.03
N ASN A 393 -36.29 39.03 -15.52
CA ASN A 393 -36.36 39.74 -16.81
C ASN A 393 -34.98 40.18 -17.33
N SER A 394 -34.83 40.06 -18.65
CA SER A 394 -33.80 40.65 -19.50
C SER A 394 -33.81 42.18 -19.43
N GLN A 395 -32.65 42.82 -19.61
CA GLN A 395 -32.46 43.87 -20.61
C GLN A 395 -30.98 44.03 -20.98
N ASP A 396 -30.78 44.20 -22.28
CA ASP A 396 -29.55 44.56 -22.97
C ASP A 396 -28.88 45.83 -22.42
N SER A 397 -27.55 45.86 -22.44
CA SER A 397 -26.85 47.00 -23.04
C SER A 397 -25.46 46.61 -23.54
N LYS A 398 -25.30 46.78 -24.85
CA LYS A 398 -24.08 46.82 -25.65
C LYS A 398 -23.40 48.16 -25.43
N ALA A 399 -22.09 48.20 -25.16
CA ALA A 399 -21.19 49.31 -25.48
C ALA A 399 -19.72 48.84 -25.29
N THR A 400 -19.04 48.45 -26.37
CA THR A 400 -18.02 49.23 -27.12
C THR A 400 -16.63 49.33 -26.50
N SER A 401 -15.67 49.00 -27.37
CA SER A 401 -14.22 49.02 -27.33
C SER A 401 -13.55 50.38 -27.04
N ALA A 402 -12.39 50.33 -26.38
CA ALA A 402 -11.19 51.14 -26.63
C ALA A 402 -10.04 50.46 -25.86
N ASN A 403 -9.11 49.73 -26.50
CA ASN A 403 -7.90 50.19 -27.17
C ASN A 403 -7.17 51.34 -26.47
N SER A 404 -6.07 51.02 -25.77
CA SER A 404 -4.94 51.93 -25.62
C SER A 404 -3.65 51.12 -25.52
N ASN A 405 -2.90 51.13 -26.62
CA ASN A 405 -1.47 50.89 -26.67
C ASN A 405 -0.75 51.84 -25.70
N THR A 406 0.23 51.33 -24.97
CA THR A 406 1.42 52.09 -24.60
C THR A 406 2.62 51.16 -24.69
N GLU A 407 3.35 51.31 -25.79
CA GLU A 407 4.79 51.04 -25.85
C GLU A 407 5.50 51.93 -24.81
N ASN A 408 6.49 51.37 -24.11
CA ASN A 408 7.70 52.12 -23.84
C ASN A 408 8.88 51.16 -23.76
N GLN A 409 9.80 51.35 -24.69
CA GLN A 409 11.12 50.74 -24.76
C GLN A 409 12.17 51.60 -24.00
N LEU A 410 13.30 50.93 -23.70
CA LEU A 410 14.67 51.47 -23.45
C LEU A 410 14.88 52.14 -22.07
N HIS A 411 16.00 52.00 -21.34
CA HIS A 411 17.35 51.45 -21.54
C HIS A 411 17.84 51.01 -20.13
N GLY A 412 18.69 49.98 -19.98
CA GLY A 412 20.11 50.26 -19.79
C GLY A 412 20.84 49.14 -19.04
N THR A 413 21.98 48.79 -19.61
CA THR A 413 23.00 47.80 -19.27
C THR A 413 23.89 48.21 -18.08
N LEU A 414 24.35 47.23 -17.30
CA LEU A 414 25.76 46.83 -17.19
C LEU A 414 25.86 45.42 -16.59
#